data_AF-D6GS71-F1
#
_entry.id   AF-D6GS71-F1
#
_cell.length_a   1.000
_cell.length_b   1.000
_cell.length_c   1.000
_cell.angle_alpha   90.00
_cell.angle_beta   90.00
_cell.angle_gamma   90.00
#
_symmetry.space_group_name_H-M   'P 1'
#
loop_
_entity.id
_entity.type
_entity.pdbx_description
1 polymer ?
#
loop_
_entity_poly.entity_id
_entity_poly.type
_entity_poly.pdbx_seq_one_letter_code
_entity_poly.pdbx_strand_id
1 'polypeptide(L)'
;MLISGFPGVGKTRASQIFKTMIDLDSMQYTNREKYPYCYIYDAIQLSKEGYIVLMSQELEIVELISLSGEEYMIVCPDISLKNEYMIRYLKRGNVNNWIDAVMKNWETYLNKLKEYPKENVVILQSGQYLSDVMMSIRWNRK
;
A
#
# COMPACT_ATOMS: atom_id res chain seq x y z
N MET A 1 -2.95 -1.13 -12.98
CA MET A 1 -1.76 -0.90 -12.12
C MET A 1 -2.05 -1.35 -10.70
N LEU A 2 -1.07 -2.00 -10.07
CA LEU A 2 -1.15 -2.44 -8.67
C LEU A 2 -0.42 -1.46 -7.76
N ILE A 3 -0.99 -1.10 -6.60
CA ILE A 3 -0.33 -0.24 -5.62
C ILE A 3 -0.29 -0.95 -4.27
N SER A 4 0.88 -1.38 -3.82
CA SER A 4 1.07 -1.87 -2.46
C SER A 4 1.34 -0.69 -1.52
N GLY A 5 0.43 -0.44 -0.57
CA GLY A 5 0.51 0.73 0.30
C GLY A 5 0.70 0.37 1.77
N PHE A 6 1.71 0.94 2.42
CA PHE A 6 1.97 0.77 3.86
C PHE A 6 0.70 1.09 4.67
N PRO A 7 0.43 0.42 5.80
CA PRO A 7 -0.70 0.79 6.65
C PRO A 7 -0.66 2.28 7.00
N GLY A 8 -1.80 2.99 6.89
CA GLY A 8 -1.88 4.42 7.24
C GLY A 8 -1.50 5.42 6.15
N VAL A 9 -1.08 4.98 4.96
CA VAL A 9 -0.81 5.87 3.80
C VAL A 9 -2.09 6.47 3.18
N GLY A 10 -3.27 5.98 3.57
CA GLY A 10 -4.56 6.51 3.12
C GLY A 10 -5.23 5.77 1.96
N LYS A 11 -4.98 4.46 1.78
CA LYS A 11 -5.60 3.63 0.73
C LYS A 11 -7.13 3.75 0.66
N THR A 12 -7.81 3.49 1.78
CA THR A 12 -9.28 3.58 1.88
C THR A 12 -9.82 4.98 1.56
N ARG A 13 -9.09 6.03 1.98
CA ARG A 13 -9.47 7.41 1.63
C ARG A 13 -9.31 7.66 0.13
N ALA A 14 -8.22 7.17 -0.48
CA ALA A 14 -7.97 7.34 -1.90
C ALA A 14 -9.03 6.63 -2.76
N SER A 15 -9.45 5.41 -2.42
CA SER A 15 -10.51 4.70 -3.16
C SER A 15 -11.89 5.36 -3.04
N GLN A 16 -12.15 6.06 -1.94
CA GLN A 16 -13.36 6.88 -1.79
C GLN A 16 -13.35 8.13 -2.67
N ILE A 17 -12.18 8.75 -2.85
CA ILE A 17 -11.99 9.96 -3.68
C ILE A 17 -11.98 9.59 -5.17
N PHE A 18 -11.25 8.55 -5.56
CA PHE A 18 -11.06 8.17 -6.96
C PHE A 18 -11.84 6.89 -7.28
N LYS A 19 -12.93 7.01 -8.05
CA LYS A 19 -13.77 5.87 -8.46
C LYS A 19 -13.04 4.82 -9.31
N THR A 20 -11.89 5.17 -9.88
CA THR A 20 -11.01 4.25 -10.62
C THR A 20 -10.08 3.47 -9.71
N MET A 21 -10.15 3.64 -8.38
CA MET A 21 -9.33 2.93 -7.41
C MET A 21 -10.18 1.98 -6.56
N ILE A 22 -9.67 0.78 -6.34
CA ILE A 22 -10.29 -0.24 -5.48
C ILE A 22 -9.34 -0.51 -4.32
N ASP A 23 -9.83 -0.38 -3.08
CA ASP A 23 -9.09 -0.83 -1.88
C ASP A 23 -9.42 -2.30 -1.65
N LEU A 24 -8.52 -3.18 -2.12
CA LEU A 24 -8.70 -4.63 -2.04
C LEU A 24 -8.19 -5.11 -0.68
N ASP A 25 -9.13 -5.37 0.24
CA ASP A 25 -8.81 -5.74 1.62
C ASP A 25 -8.33 -7.19 1.73
N SER A 26 -7.04 -7.37 2.04
CA SER A 26 -6.42 -8.70 2.20
C SER A 26 -7.07 -9.53 3.30
N MET A 27 -7.69 -8.91 4.31
CA MET A 27 -8.39 -9.64 5.38
C MET A 27 -9.55 -10.50 4.86
N GLN A 28 -10.12 -10.15 3.71
CA GLN A 28 -11.19 -10.94 3.06
C GLN A 28 -10.66 -12.22 2.40
N TYR A 29 -9.33 -12.37 2.33
CA TYR A 29 -8.63 -13.46 1.66
C TYR A 29 -7.82 -14.36 2.60
N THR A 30 -7.46 -13.90 3.80
CA THR A 30 -6.51 -14.63 4.68
C THR A 30 -6.96 -16.04 5.06
N ASN A 31 -8.26 -16.33 5.03
CA ASN A 31 -8.82 -17.66 5.32
C ASN A 31 -9.14 -18.47 4.06
N ARG A 32 -8.85 -17.95 2.86
CA ARG A 32 -9.10 -18.64 1.60
C ARG A 32 -7.95 -19.59 1.29
N GLU A 33 -8.29 -20.68 0.60
CA GLU A 33 -7.27 -21.57 0.02
C GLU A 33 -6.35 -20.76 -0.91
N LYS A 34 -5.05 -21.07 -0.88
CA LYS A 34 -4.03 -20.44 -1.74
C LYS A 34 -3.79 -18.95 -1.51
N TYR A 35 -4.15 -18.41 -0.34
CA TYR A 35 -3.60 -17.11 0.07
C TYR A 35 -2.05 -17.19 0.12
N PRO A 36 -1.30 -16.19 -0.38
CA PRO A 36 -1.77 -14.93 -0.97
C PRO A 36 -2.06 -14.94 -2.48
N TYR A 37 -1.79 -16.03 -3.21
CA TYR A 37 -1.91 -16.09 -4.66
C TYR A 37 -3.32 -15.74 -5.19
N CYS A 38 -4.38 -16.18 -4.52
CA CYS A 38 -5.75 -15.83 -4.94
C CYS A 38 -6.05 -14.33 -4.83
N TYR A 39 -5.46 -13.65 -3.84
CA TYR A 39 -5.55 -12.21 -3.67
C TYR A 39 -4.77 -11.45 -4.76
N ILE A 40 -3.56 -11.90 -5.10
CA ILE A 40 -2.80 -11.35 -6.23
C ILE A 40 -3.56 -11.53 -7.54
N TYR A 41 -4.13 -12.72 -7.77
CA TYR A 41 -4.88 -13.02 -8.98
C TYR A 41 -6.06 -12.06 -9.18
N ASP A 42 -6.90 -11.89 -8.17
CA ASP A 42 -8.06 -10.98 -8.24
C ASP A 42 -7.62 -9.53 -8.48
N ALA A 43 -6.53 -9.09 -7.84
CA ALA A 43 -5.97 -7.77 -8.07
C ALA A 43 -5.51 -7.56 -9.52
N ILE A 44 -4.90 -8.57 -10.13
CA ILE A 44 -4.48 -8.52 -11.54
C ILE A 44 -5.70 -8.45 -12.47
N GLN A 45 -6.77 -9.21 -12.19
CA GLN A 45 -7.98 -9.15 -13.02
C GLN A 45 -8.62 -7.75 -12.96
N LEU A 46 -8.78 -7.19 -11.77
CA LEU A 46 -9.30 -5.82 -11.60
C LEU A 46 -8.39 -4.79 -12.29
N SER A 47 -7.06 -4.97 -12.24
CA SER A 47 -6.11 -4.12 -12.97
C SER A 47 -6.34 -4.17 -14.49
N LYS A 48 -6.59 -5.36 -15.04
CA LYS A 48 -6.89 -5.55 -16.47
C LYS A 48 -8.23 -4.97 -16.90
N GLU A 49 -9.18 -4.86 -15.99
CA GLU A 49 -10.43 -4.12 -16.18
C GLU A 49 -10.25 -2.59 -16.15
N GLY A 50 -9.03 -2.11 -15.90
CA GLY A 50 -8.68 -0.69 -15.92
C GLY A 50 -8.69 -0.01 -14.55
N TYR A 51 -8.85 -0.77 -13.46
CA TYR A 51 -8.76 -0.23 -12.12
C TYR A 51 -7.30 -0.06 -11.66
N ILE A 52 -7.10 0.88 -10.74
CA ILE A 52 -5.90 0.95 -9.91
C ILE A 52 -6.22 0.20 -8.61
N VAL A 53 -5.53 -0.89 -8.36
CA VAL A 53 -5.86 -1.77 -7.23
C VAL A 53 -4.91 -1.48 -6.07
N LEU A 54 -5.45 -1.01 -4.96
CA LEU A 54 -4.73 -0.72 -3.73
C LEU A 54 -4.67 -1.98 -2.88
N MET A 55 -3.46 -2.37 -2.52
CA MET A 55 -3.15 -3.62 -1.88
C MET A 55 -2.49 -3.38 -0.52
N SER A 56 -2.66 -4.34 0.38
CA SER A 56 -1.83 -4.52 1.57
C SER A 56 -0.33 -4.59 1.23
N GLN A 57 0.52 -4.34 2.23
CA GLN A 57 1.96 -4.18 2.05
C GLN A 57 2.77 -5.08 2.99
N GLU A 58 2.48 -6.37 2.91
CA GLU A 58 3.33 -7.45 3.41
C GLU A 58 4.43 -7.76 2.39
N LEU A 59 5.63 -8.11 2.85
CA LEU A 59 6.79 -8.34 1.97
C LEU A 59 6.52 -9.41 0.91
N GLU A 60 5.84 -10.49 1.28
CA GLU A 60 5.45 -11.56 0.34
C GLU A 60 4.52 -11.04 -0.77
N ILE A 61 3.59 -10.13 -0.44
CA ILE A 61 2.72 -9.50 -1.44
C ILE A 61 3.55 -8.61 -2.37
N VAL A 62 4.46 -7.80 -1.84
CA VAL A 62 5.32 -6.92 -2.63
C VAL A 62 6.24 -7.73 -3.56
N GLU A 63 6.79 -8.84 -3.08
CA GLU A 63 7.58 -9.77 -3.87
C GLU A 63 6.75 -10.37 -5.01
N LEU A 64 5.57 -10.91 -4.72
CA LEU A 64 4.70 -11.51 -5.74
C LEU A 64 4.25 -10.52 -6.81
N ILE A 65 3.89 -9.28 -6.46
CA ILE A 65 3.56 -8.27 -7.47
C ILE A 65 4.78 -7.91 -8.32
N SER A 66 5.98 -7.84 -7.73
CA SER A 66 7.21 -7.50 -8.45
C SER A 66 7.61 -8.55 -9.49
N LEU A 67 7.23 -9.82 -9.25
CA LEU A 67 7.47 -10.95 -10.13
C LEU A 67 6.33 -11.18 -11.14
N SER A 68 5.21 -10.47 -11.02
CA SER A 68 4.02 -10.71 -11.85
C SER A 68 4.12 -10.18 -13.28
N GLY A 69 5.06 -9.27 -13.55
CA GLY A 69 5.18 -8.57 -14.83
C GLY A 69 4.18 -7.42 -15.03
N GLU A 70 3.32 -7.15 -14.04
CA GLU A 70 2.34 -6.05 -14.07
C GLU A 70 2.98 -4.72 -13.64
N GLU A 71 2.45 -3.60 -14.14
CA GLU A 71 2.83 -2.27 -13.65
C GLU A 71 2.43 -2.13 -12.16
N TYR A 72 3.41 -1.84 -11.31
CA TYR A 72 3.19 -1.72 -9.87
C TYR A 72 3.89 -0.51 -9.25
N MET A 73 3.38 -0.10 -8.09
CA MET A 73 3.95 0.94 -7.25
C MET A 73 3.91 0.50 -5.78
N ILE A 74 4.97 0.81 -5.04
CA ILE A 74 5.07 0.67 -3.60
C ILE A 74 4.95 2.07 -3.00
N VAL A 75 4.02 2.27 -2.07
CA VAL A 75 3.82 3.55 -1.41
C VAL A 75 4.03 3.38 0.09
N CYS A 76 5.07 4.01 0.60
CA CYS A 76 5.47 3.91 2.00
C CYS A 76 5.81 5.28 2.59
N PRO A 77 5.73 5.44 3.92
CA PRO A 77 6.19 6.65 4.58
C PRO A 77 7.70 6.80 4.56
N ASP A 78 8.16 8.04 4.63
CA ASP A 78 9.51 8.33 5.07
C ASP A 78 9.76 7.72 6.45
N ILE A 79 10.94 7.11 6.61
CA ILE A 79 11.32 6.39 7.82
C ILE A 79 11.32 7.27 9.08
N SER A 80 11.47 8.58 8.93
CA SER A 80 11.41 9.54 10.05
C SER A 80 9.99 9.75 10.61
N LEU A 81 8.95 9.32 9.90
CA LEU A 81 7.54 9.63 10.24
C LEU A 81 6.89 8.64 11.22
N LYS A 82 7.70 7.88 11.97
CA LYS A 82 7.23 6.86 12.92
C LYS A 82 6.15 7.37 13.87
N ASN A 83 6.39 8.53 14.50
CA ASN A 83 5.44 9.14 15.43
C ASN A 83 4.15 9.62 14.75
N GLU A 84 4.26 10.16 13.54
CA GLU A 84 3.08 10.60 12.77
C GLU A 84 2.18 9.41 12.45
N TYR A 85 2.75 8.29 12.01
CA TYR A 85 1.99 7.09 11.68
C TYR A 85 1.45 6.37 12.91
N MET A 86 2.17 6.38 14.04
CA MET A 86 1.61 5.95 15.32
C MET A 86 0.33 6.73 15.65
N ILE A 87 0.34 8.06 15.51
CA ILE A 87 -0.84 8.90 15.73
C ILE A 87 -1.95 8.58 14.73
N ARG A 88 -1.61 8.33 13.45
CA ARG A 88 -2.60 7.90 12.44
C ARG A 88 -3.28 6.59 12.85
N TYR A 89 -2.54 5.61 13.36
CA TYR A 89 -3.08 4.32 13.80
C TYR A 89 -3.97 4.44 15.03
N LEU A 90 -3.54 5.22 16.04
CA LEU A 90 -4.33 5.50 17.23
C LEU A 90 -5.66 6.19 16.85
N LYS A 91 -5.62 7.21 15.99
CA LYS A 91 -6.82 7.91 15.51
C LYS A 91 -7.77 7.02 14.72
N ARG A 92 -7.24 6.03 13.98
CA ARG A 92 -8.04 5.06 13.23
C ARG A 92 -8.67 3.98 14.14
N GLY A 93 -8.25 3.88 15.39
CA GLY A 93 -8.71 2.85 16.32
C GLY A 93 -8.09 1.48 16.06
N ASN A 94 -6.88 1.43 15.48
CA ASN A 94 -6.14 0.17 15.37
C ASN A 94 -5.82 -0.39 16.77
N VAL A 95 -5.81 -1.72 16.91
CA VAL A 95 -5.57 -2.39 18.20
C VAL A 95 -4.13 -2.19 18.67
N ASN A 96 -3.92 -1.88 19.96
CA ASN A 96 -2.60 -1.53 20.51
C ASN A 96 -1.52 -2.58 20.24
N ASN A 97 -1.81 -3.87 20.40
CA ASN A 97 -0.82 -4.93 20.15
C ASN A 97 -0.32 -4.95 18.68
N TRP A 98 -1.19 -4.64 17.73
CA TRP A 98 -0.83 -4.51 16.32
C TRP A 98 -0.02 -3.22 16.08
N ILE A 99 -0.39 -2.10 16.70
CA ILE A 99 0.37 -0.85 16.64
C ILE A 99 1.79 -1.08 17.15
N ASP A 100 1.93 -1.70 18.32
CA ASP A 100 3.23 -2.01 18.94
C ASP A 100 4.08 -2.89 18.02
N ALA A 101 3.49 -3.90 17.39
CA ALA A 101 4.19 -4.77 16.45
C ALA A 101 4.70 -4.00 15.22
N VAL A 102 3.87 -3.11 14.63
CA VAL A 102 4.29 -2.27 13.50
C VAL A 102 5.36 -1.27 13.91
N MET A 103 5.19 -0.59 15.05
CA MET A 103 6.15 0.40 15.56
C MET A 103 7.48 -0.23 15.92
N LYS A 104 7.49 -1.43 16.53
CA LYS A 104 8.71 -2.17 16.85
C LYS A 104 9.52 -2.52 15.60
N ASN A 105 8.85 -2.81 14.48
CA ASN A 105 9.48 -3.25 13.24
C ASN A 105 9.52 -2.17 12.14
N TRP A 106 9.16 -0.92 12.47
CA TRP A 106 8.98 0.18 11.53
C TRP A 106 10.18 0.37 10.59
N GLU A 107 11.37 0.55 11.16
CA GLU A 107 12.59 0.78 10.40
C GLU A 107 12.96 -0.44 9.55
N THR A 108 12.78 -1.65 10.10
CA THR A 108 13.04 -2.90 9.40
C THR A 108 12.15 -3.04 8.17
N TYR A 109 10.85 -2.79 8.30
CA TYR A 109 9.91 -2.91 7.18
C TYR A 109 10.21 -1.88 6.09
N LEU A 110 10.47 -0.62 6.46
CA LEU A 110 10.74 0.43 5.48
C LEU A 110 12.10 0.28 4.80
N ASN A 111 13.13 -0.20 5.52
CA ASN A 111 14.43 -0.43 4.92
C ASN A 111 14.41 -1.54 3.87
N LYS A 112 13.63 -2.60 4.06
CA LYS A 112 13.46 -3.66 3.05
C LYS A 112 12.86 -3.14 1.74
N LEU A 113 11.97 -2.16 1.80
CA LEU A 113 11.39 -1.58 0.59
C LEU A 113 12.42 -0.82 -0.27
N LYS A 114 13.58 -0.45 0.30
CA LYS A 114 14.67 0.20 -0.45
C LYS A 114 15.42 -0.75 -1.39
N GLU A 115 15.18 -2.05 -1.27
CA GLU A 115 15.76 -3.10 -2.13
C GLU A 115 15.05 -3.16 -3.49
N TYR A 116 13.84 -2.60 -3.60
CA TYR A 116 13.09 -2.54 -4.86
C TYR A 116 13.53 -1.36 -5.74
N PRO A 117 13.32 -1.44 -7.07
CA PRO A 117 13.67 -0.36 -7.99
C PRO A 117 13.07 0.99 -7.56
N LYS A 118 13.90 2.04 -7.54
CA LYS A 118 13.52 3.35 -7.00
C LYS A 118 12.35 3.99 -7.73
N GLU A 119 12.24 3.73 -9.03
CA GLU A 119 11.14 4.16 -9.89
C GLU A 119 9.78 3.61 -9.47
N ASN A 120 9.75 2.47 -8.78
CA ASN A 120 8.53 1.83 -8.30
C ASN A 120 8.20 2.21 -6.86
N VAL A 121 9.08 2.93 -6.14
CA VAL A 121 8.91 3.26 -4.72
C VAL A 121 8.62 4.75 -4.55
N VAL A 122 7.46 5.06 -3.99
CA VAL A 122 7.06 6.41 -3.60
C VAL A 122 7.11 6.56 -2.08
N ILE A 123 7.93 7.51 -1.63
CA ILE A 123 8.12 7.82 -0.21
C ILE A 123 7.29 9.06 0.15
N LEU A 124 6.26 8.88 0.97
CA LEU A 124 5.42 9.97 1.48
C LEU A 124 6.16 10.78 2.53
N GLN A 125 6.12 12.10 2.38
CA GLN A 125 6.60 13.06 3.35
C GLN A 125 5.53 13.39 4.41
N SER A 126 5.92 14.13 5.45
CA SER A 126 5.01 14.49 6.54
C SER A 126 3.73 15.15 6.01
N GLY A 127 2.58 14.73 6.55
CA GLY A 127 1.27 15.22 6.14
C GLY A 127 0.74 14.70 4.80
N GLN A 128 1.54 13.99 4.01
CA GLN A 128 1.09 13.45 2.73
C GLN A 128 0.34 12.12 2.90
N TYR A 129 -0.55 11.88 1.95
CA TYR A 129 -1.31 10.64 1.75
C TYR A 129 -1.18 10.19 0.30
N LEU A 130 -1.54 8.93 0.05
CA LEU A 130 -1.61 8.35 -1.29
C LEU A 130 -2.39 9.24 -2.27
N SER A 131 -3.50 9.85 -1.81
CA SER A 131 -4.29 10.74 -2.65
C SER A 131 -3.50 11.92 -3.20
N ASP A 132 -2.57 12.48 -2.42
CA ASP A 132 -1.77 13.65 -2.83
C ASP A 132 -0.80 13.28 -3.96
N VAL A 133 -0.18 12.10 -3.86
CA VAL A 133 0.65 11.52 -4.92
C VAL A 133 -0.17 11.29 -6.18
N MET A 134 -1.34 10.66 -6.05
CA MET A 134 -2.16 10.32 -7.22
C MET A 134 -2.71 11.55 -7.95
N MET A 135 -3.01 12.64 -7.22
CA MET A 135 -3.37 13.92 -7.85
C MET A 135 -2.21 14.49 -8.68
N SER A 136 -0.99 14.46 -8.15
CA SER A 136 0.19 14.98 -8.85
C SER A 136 0.50 14.21 -10.15
N ILE A 137 0.43 12.87 -10.11
CA ILE A 137 0.65 12.02 -11.29
C ILE A 137 -0.40 12.30 -12.37
N ARG A 138 -1.67 12.43 -11.98
CA ARG A 138 -2.75 12.74 -12.92
C ARG A 138 -2.62 14.12 -13.54
N TRP A 139 -2.14 15.11 -12.79
CA TRP A 139 -1.90 16.46 -13.30
C TRP A 139 -0.79 16.46 -14.36
N ASN A 140 0.29 15.72 -14.14
CA ASN A 140 1.44 15.65 -15.07
C ASN A 140 1.20 14.79 -16.32
N ARG A 141 0.05 14.08 -16.41
CA ARG A 141 -0.35 13.29 -17.59
C ARG A 141 -1.36 14.03 -18.49
N LYS A 142 -1.71 15.28 -18.19
CA LYS A 142 -2.50 16.18 -19.06
C LYS A 142 -1.57 17.11 -19.83
#